data_AF-A0A4V2KEX0-F1
#
_entry.id   AF-A0A4V2KEX0-F1
#
_cell.length_a   1.000
_cell.length_b   1.000
_cell.length_c   1.000
_cell.angle_alpha   90.00
_cell.angle_beta   90.00
_cell.angle_gamma   90.00
#
_symmetry.space_group_name_H-M   'P 1'
#
loop_
_entity.id
_entity.type
_entity.pdbx_description
1 polymer ?
#
loop_
_entity_poly.entity_id
_entity_poly.type
_entity_poly.pdbx_seq_one_letter_code
_entity_poly.pdbx_strand_id
1 'polypeptide(L)'
;MKEQLALKTTDTLALERTRLANERTFLAYFRTFVVFVSSGVAILKLTILQEITPIGYSLLIIAPVLLLIGALRFFYVKRKLKKILLQSLI
;
A
#
# COMPACT_ATOMS: atom_id res chain seq x y z
N MET A 1 -25.48 31.57 7.11
CA MET A 1 -24.00 31.42 7.16
C MET A 1 -23.56 30.31 8.15
N LYS A 2 -24.24 29.15 8.21
CA LYS A 2 -23.81 27.97 8.98
C LYS A 2 -23.70 26.71 8.10
N GLU A 3 -24.49 26.63 7.02
CA GLU A 3 -24.47 25.52 6.08
C GLU A 3 -23.16 25.40 5.28
N GLN A 4 -22.50 26.50 4.93
CA GLN A 4 -21.24 26.43 4.16
C GLN A 4 -20.04 25.91 4.97
N LEU A 5 -20.05 26.08 6.31
CA LEU A 5 -19.00 25.51 7.16
C LEU A 5 -19.21 23.99 7.35
N ALA A 6 -20.47 23.55 7.42
CA ALA A 6 -20.86 22.15 7.57
C ALA A 6 -20.54 21.30 6.33
N LEU A 7 -20.66 21.88 5.13
CA LEU A 7 -20.20 21.26 3.89
C LEU A 7 -18.67 21.04 3.92
N LYS A 8 -17.90 22.07 4.30
CA LYS A 8 -16.43 22.00 4.38
C LYS A 8 -15.92 20.98 5.42
N THR A 9 -16.59 20.81 6.55
CA THR A 9 -16.25 19.79 7.57
C THR A 9 -16.61 18.37 7.14
N THR A 10 -17.69 18.21 6.38
CA THR A 10 -18.12 16.90 5.87
C THR A 10 -17.20 16.41 4.77
N ASP A 11 -16.80 17.31 3.87
CA ASP A 11 -15.86 17.03 2.78
C ASP A 11 -14.47 16.65 3.30
N THR A 12 -13.99 17.33 4.35
CA THR A 12 -12.71 16.99 4.99
C THR A 12 -12.74 15.61 5.64
N LEU A 13 -13.83 15.26 6.33
CA LEU A 13 -14.00 13.93 6.92
C LEU A 13 -14.12 12.83 5.84
N ALA A 14 -14.78 13.11 4.72
CA ALA A 14 -14.89 12.19 3.59
C ALA A 14 -13.53 11.92 2.90
N LEU A 15 -12.70 12.97 2.77
CA LEU A 15 -11.33 12.85 2.26
C LEU A 15 -10.43 12.04 3.20
N GLU A 16 -10.55 12.26 4.50
CA GLU A 16 -9.76 11.54 5.50
C GLU A 16 -10.09 10.05 5.53
N ARG A 17 -11.38 9.68 5.42
CA ARG A 17 -11.82 8.28 5.28
C ARG A 17 -11.25 7.62 4.02
N THR A 18 -11.24 8.35 2.90
CA THR A 18 -10.66 7.86 1.63
C THR A 18 -9.14 7.67 1.74
N ARG A 19 -8.46 8.59 2.42
CA ARG A 19 -7.02 8.49 2.69
C ARG A 19 -6.71 7.28 3.59
N LEU A 20 -7.47 7.11 4.68
CA LEU A 20 -7.30 6.01 5.62
C LEU A 20 -7.54 4.64 4.93
N ALA A 21 -8.51 4.56 4.02
CA ALA A 21 -8.75 3.37 3.20
C ALA A 21 -7.57 3.04 2.26
N ASN A 22 -6.95 4.06 1.65
CA ASN A 22 -5.77 3.88 0.81
C ASN A 22 -4.53 3.47 1.63
N GLU A 23 -4.34 4.05 2.81
CA GLU A 23 -3.30 3.64 3.77
C GLU A 23 -3.50 2.19 4.23
N ARG A 24 -4.74 1.78 4.54
CA ARG A 24 -5.07 0.39 4.87
C ARG A 24 -4.70 -0.57 3.73
N THR A 25 -4.96 -0.18 2.49
CA THR A 25 -4.63 -1.02 1.32
C THR A 25 -3.11 -1.13 1.14
N PHE A 26 -2.37 -0.04 1.32
CA PHE A 26 -0.91 -0.08 1.33
C PHE A 26 -0.35 -0.98 2.45
N LEU A 27 -0.89 -0.88 3.66
CA LEU A 27 -0.48 -1.74 4.77
C LEU A 27 -0.80 -3.22 4.52
N ALA A 28 -1.87 -3.52 3.76
CA ALA A 28 -2.16 -4.89 3.34
C ALA A 28 -1.11 -5.42 2.34
N TYR A 29 -0.68 -4.62 1.36
CA TYR A 29 0.45 -4.96 0.48
C TYR A 29 1.77 -5.11 1.24
N PHE A 30 2.01 -4.26 2.24
CA PHE A 30 3.19 -4.39 3.09
C PHE A 30 3.17 -5.69 3.91
N ARG A 31 2.00 -6.07 4.44
CA ARG A 31 1.83 -7.35 5.14
C ARG A 31 2.17 -8.53 4.24
N THR A 32 1.62 -8.57 3.01
CA THR A 32 1.92 -9.67 2.08
C THR A 32 3.40 -9.70 1.72
N PHE A 33 4.04 -8.54 1.53
CA PHE A 33 5.48 -8.46 1.34
C PHE A 33 6.27 -9.11 2.50
N VAL A 34 5.98 -8.74 3.75
CA VAL A 34 6.68 -9.28 4.93
C VAL A 34 6.51 -10.80 5.01
N VAL A 35 5.30 -11.31 4.76
CA VAL A 35 5.04 -12.76 4.76
C VAL A 35 5.90 -13.46 3.70
N PHE A 36 5.89 -12.98 2.44
CA PHE A 36 6.66 -13.57 1.36
C PHE A 36 8.18 -13.55 1.63
N VAL A 37 8.72 -12.44 2.14
CA VAL A 37 10.14 -12.35 2.52
C VAL A 37 10.45 -13.32 3.66
N SER A 38 9.64 -13.34 4.72
CA SER A 38 9.86 -14.21 5.88
C SER A 38 9.83 -15.69 5.48
N SER A 39 8.86 -16.10 4.67
CA SER A 39 8.77 -17.46 4.14
C SER A 39 9.93 -17.80 3.22
N GLY A 40 10.32 -16.89 2.31
CA GLY A 40 11.46 -17.09 1.42
C GLY A 40 12.77 -17.28 2.20
N VAL A 41 13.04 -16.43 3.19
CA VAL A 41 14.23 -16.52 4.04
C VAL A 41 14.21 -17.78 4.90
N ALA A 42 13.05 -18.19 5.44
CA ALA A 42 12.93 -19.43 6.18
C ALA A 42 13.28 -20.64 5.31
N ILE A 43 12.71 -20.73 4.10
CA ILE A 43 12.99 -21.80 3.14
C ILE A 43 14.48 -21.86 2.80
N LEU A 44 15.12 -20.71 2.54
CA LEU A 44 16.55 -20.66 2.22
C LEU A 44 17.47 -21.09 3.37
N LYS A 45 17.07 -20.85 4.63
CA LYS A 45 17.86 -21.25 5.81
C LYS A 45 17.68 -22.71 6.20
N LEU A 46 16.58 -23.33 5.82
CA LEU A 46 16.26 -24.71 6.17
C LEU A 46 16.99 -25.68 5.22
N THR A 47 18.07 -26.31 5.71
CA THR A 47 18.87 -27.28 4.93
C THR A 47 18.06 -28.51 4.51
N ILE A 48 17.02 -28.87 5.27
CA ILE A 48 16.04 -29.92 4.93
C ILE A 48 15.16 -29.58 3.72
N LEU A 49 15.11 -28.31 3.29
CA LEU A 49 14.27 -27.81 2.20
C LEU A 49 15.10 -27.53 0.93
N GLN A 50 16.28 -28.14 0.79
CA GLN A 50 17.18 -27.87 -0.34
C GLN A 50 16.54 -28.08 -1.72
N GLU A 51 15.60 -29.03 -1.87
CA GLU A 51 14.88 -29.24 -3.13
C GLU A 51 13.96 -28.07 -3.51
N ILE A 52 13.47 -27.30 -2.52
CA ILE A 52 12.58 -26.15 -2.74
C ILE A 52 13.28 -24.80 -2.59
N THR A 53 14.60 -24.78 -2.46
CA THR A 53 15.44 -23.57 -2.55
C THR A 53 15.09 -22.65 -3.73
N PRO A 54 14.85 -23.14 -4.98
CA PRO A 54 14.47 -22.26 -6.09
C PRO A 54 13.15 -21.51 -5.87
N ILE A 55 12.21 -22.10 -5.11
CA ILE A 55 10.94 -21.46 -4.74
C ILE A 55 11.21 -20.32 -3.74
N GLY A 56 12.15 -20.51 -2.81
CA GLY A 56 12.58 -19.46 -1.87
C GLY A 56 13.14 -18.22 -2.59
N TYR A 57 14.00 -18.42 -3.60
CA TYR A 57 14.49 -17.31 -4.45
C TYR A 57 13.36 -16.64 -5.24
N SER A 58 12.43 -17.42 -5.81
CA SER A 58 11.28 -16.90 -6.53
C SER A 58 10.41 -15.99 -5.64
N LEU A 59 10.18 -16.41 -4.39
CA LEU A 59 9.46 -15.64 -3.38
C LEU A 59 10.15 -14.31 -3.06
N LEU A 60 11.48 -14.33 -2.92
CA LEU A 60 12.30 -13.15 -2.64
C LEU A 60 12.33 -12.16 -3.81
N ILE A 61 12.20 -12.62 -5.06
CA ILE A 61 12.10 -11.75 -6.25
C ILE A 61 10.68 -11.17 -6.39
N ILE A 62 9.64 -11.96 -6.15
CA ILE A 62 8.24 -11.52 -6.25
C ILE A 62 7.87 -10.52 -5.14
N ALA A 63 8.43 -10.67 -3.94
CA ALA A 63 8.15 -9.80 -2.82
C ALA A 63 8.38 -8.30 -3.12
N PRO A 64 9.57 -7.84 -3.56
CA PRO A 64 9.79 -6.44 -3.89
C PRO A 64 8.90 -5.95 -5.04
N VAL A 65 8.55 -6.82 -6.01
CA VAL A 65 7.59 -6.46 -7.08
C VAL A 65 6.21 -6.14 -6.50
N LEU A 66 5.69 -6.99 -5.60
CA LEU A 66 4.43 -6.74 -4.89
C LEU A 66 4.48 -5.45 -4.07
N LEU A 67 5.59 -5.21 -3.37
CA LEU A 67 5.80 -3.99 -2.59
C LEU A 67 5.82 -2.75 -3.49
N LEU A 68 6.52 -2.81 -4.63
CA LEU A 68 6.61 -1.72 -5.61
C LEU A 68 5.23 -1.41 -6.20
N ILE A 69 4.44 -2.42 -6.57
CA ILE A 69 3.06 -2.21 -7.05
C ILE A 69 2.21 -1.52 -5.97
N GLY A 70 2.30 -1.99 -4.72
CA GLY A 70 1.60 -1.38 -3.59
C GLY A 70 2.02 0.07 -3.33
N ALA A 71 3.33 0.35 -3.38
CA ALA A 71 3.89 1.68 -3.20
C ALA A 71 3.51 2.62 -4.35
N LEU A 72 3.64 2.19 -5.61
CA LEU A 72 3.24 2.97 -6.79
C LEU A 72 1.75 3.32 -6.72
N ARG A 73 0.89 2.36 -6.36
CA ARG A 73 -0.55 2.60 -6.19
C ARG A 73 -0.82 3.62 -5.09
N PHE A 74 -0.14 3.50 -3.95
CA PHE A 74 -0.26 4.42 -2.83
C PHE A 74 0.16 5.86 -3.22
N PHE A 75 1.32 6.01 -3.87
CA PHE A 75 1.84 7.30 -4.32
C PHE A 75 0.98 7.90 -5.45
N TYR A 76 0.47 7.08 -6.38
CA TYR A 76 -0.40 7.55 -7.46
C TYR A 76 -1.70 8.13 -6.91
N VAL A 77 -2.36 7.43 -5.98
CA VAL A 77 -3.60 7.92 -5.34
C VAL A 77 -3.32 9.17 -4.51
N LYS A 78 -2.21 9.18 -3.74
CA LYS A 78 -1.78 10.34 -2.95
C LYS A 78 -1.50 11.58 -3.82
N ARG A 79 -0.92 11.40 -5.02
CA ARG A 79 -0.68 12.50 -5.98
C ARG A 79 -1.96 12.97 -6.69
N LYS A 80 -2.88 12.06 -7.04
CA LYS A 80 -4.18 12.41 -7.65
C LYS A 80 -5.03 13.26 -6.73
N LEU A 81 -5.06 12.93 -5.42
CA LEU A 81 -5.75 13.72 -4.40
C LEU A 81 -5.15 15.14 -4.26
N LYS A 82 -3.81 15.26 -4.32
CA LYS A 82 -3.14 16.57 -4.25
C LYS A 82 -3.46 17.48 -5.45
N LYS A 83 -3.70 16.89 -6.63
CA LYS A 83 -4.03 17.63 -7.86
C LYS A 83 -5.50 18.08 -7.91
N ILE A 84 -6.42 17.26 -7.38
CA ILE A 84 -7.85 17.63 -7.28
C ILE A 84 -8.05 18.80 -6.28
N LEU A 85 -7.34 18.81 -5.16
CA LEU A 85 -7.44 19.88 -4.16
C LEU A 85 -6.91 21.25 -4.63
N LEU A 86 -5.94 21.27 -5.56
CA LEU A 86 -5.44 22.51 -6.16
C LEU A 86 -6.39 23.08 -7.23
N GLN A 87 -7.20 22.22 -7.85
CA GLN A 87 -8.13 22.62 -8.90
C GLN A 87 -9.49 23.08 -8.37
N SER A 88 -9.84 22.77 -7.11
CA SER A 88 -11.06 23.33 -6.47
C SER A 88 -10.82 24.65 -5.73
N LEU A 89 -9.60 25.18 -5.77
CA LEU A 89 -9.19 26.43 -5.10
C LEU A 89 -8.93 27.58 -6.10
N ILE A 90 -9.11 27.32 -7.40
CA ILE A 90 -9.15 28.29 -8.51
C ILE A 90 -10.55 28.24 -9.09
#